data_AF-A0A9X0CWD8-F1
#
_entry.id   AF-A0A9X0CWD8-F1
#
_cell.length_a   1.000
_cell.length_b   1.000
_cell.length_c   1.000
_cell.angle_alpha   90.00
_cell.angle_beta   90.00
_cell.angle_gamma   90.00
#
_symmetry.space_group_name_H-M   'P 1'
#
loop_
_entity.id
_entity.type
_entity.pdbx_description
1 polymer ?
#
loop_
_entity_poly.entity_id
_entity_poly.type
_entity_poly.pdbx_seq_one_letter_code
_entity_poly.pdbx_strand_id
1 'polypeptide(L)'
;MVRLIRYTVLENSSAEKSVKLLFANRQEKDILWKQQLDELADIATPRFQVFYTVSQPTPEWDGYEGRVSMEMLFRILPPSTQCWPRAGVAYWCVRS
;
A
#
# COMPACT_ATOMS: atom_id res chain seq x y z
N MET A 1 -14.34 -1.27 8.69
CA MET A 1 -13.45 -0.54 7.76
C MET A 1 -13.33 -1.23 6.40
N VAL A 2 -13.17 -2.56 6.35
CA VAL A 2 -13.00 -3.34 5.10
C VAL A 2 -14.09 -3.10 4.03
N ARG A 3 -15.36 -2.87 4.44
CA ARG A 3 -16.47 -2.62 3.51
C ARG A 3 -16.29 -1.36 2.65
N LEU A 4 -15.72 -0.30 3.20
CA LEU A 4 -15.43 0.93 2.44
C LEU A 4 -14.30 0.70 1.44
N ILE A 5 -13.24 -0.01 1.85
CA ILE A 5 -12.12 -0.34 0.95
C ILE A 5 -12.65 -1.16 -0.23
N ARG A 6 -13.44 -2.22 0.04
CA ARG A 6 -14.11 -3.02 -1.00
C ARG A 6 -14.95 -2.17 -1.94
N TYR A 7 -15.81 -1.31 -1.40
CA TYR A 7 -16.65 -0.41 -2.21
C TYR A 7 -15.80 0.50 -3.12
N THR A 8 -14.75 1.11 -2.57
CA THR A 8 -13.88 2.02 -3.34
C THR A 8 -13.05 1.31 -4.41
N VAL A 9 -12.62 0.07 -4.16
CA VAL A 9 -11.77 -0.69 -5.06
C VAL A 9 -12.58 -1.39 -6.14
N LEU A 10 -13.74 -1.97 -5.79
CA LEU A 10 -14.55 -2.79 -6.69
C LEU A 10 -15.72 -2.04 -7.33
N GLU A 11 -16.46 -1.25 -6.55
CA GLU A 11 -17.75 -0.68 -6.99
C GLU A 11 -17.60 0.72 -7.61
N ASN A 12 -16.70 1.56 -7.09
CA ASN A 12 -16.45 2.89 -7.64
C ASN A 12 -15.28 2.89 -8.63
N SER A 13 -15.44 2.15 -9.73
CA SER A 13 -14.41 1.98 -10.77
C SER A 13 -14.14 3.23 -11.61
N SER A 14 -14.91 4.32 -11.41
CA SER A 14 -14.86 5.55 -12.23
C SER A 14 -13.52 6.31 -12.18
N ALA A 15 -12.65 5.98 -11.25
CA ALA A 15 -11.29 6.50 -11.19
C ALA A 15 -10.29 5.35 -11.25
N GLU A 16 -9.33 5.40 -12.18
CA GLU A 16 -8.14 4.53 -12.30
C GLU A 16 -7.17 4.68 -11.11
N LYS A 17 -7.68 4.65 -9.89
CA LYS A 17 -6.89 4.81 -8.68
C LYS A 17 -6.31 3.46 -8.28
N SER A 18 -4.99 3.40 -8.23
CA SER A 18 -4.25 2.34 -7.54
C SER A 18 -4.21 2.66 -6.04
N VAL A 19 -4.68 1.74 -5.19
CA VAL A 19 -4.65 1.87 -3.74
C VAL A 19 -3.64 0.88 -3.19
N LYS A 20 -2.69 1.41 -2.41
CA LYS A 20 -1.72 0.59 -1.66
C LYS A 20 -1.95 0.82 -0.18
N LEU A 21 -2.21 -0.24 0.57
CA LEU A 21 -2.48 -0.20 2.01
C LEU A 21 -1.29 -0.79 2.78
N LEU A 22 -0.70 0.00 3.68
CA LEU A 22 0.24 -0.51 4.68
C LEU A 22 -0.48 -0.60 6.03
N PHE A 23 -0.63 -1.81 6.56
CA PHE A 23 -1.34 -2.08 7.80
C PHE A 23 -0.35 -2.45 8.91
N ALA A 24 -0.35 -1.68 9.99
CA ALA A 24 0.64 -1.75 11.07
C ALA A 24 0.01 -2.24 12.38
N ASN A 25 0.46 -3.41 12.84
CA ASN A 25 -0.08 -4.07 14.04
C ASN A 25 1.05 -4.47 14.99
N ARG A 26 0.69 -4.92 16.21
CA ARG A 26 1.68 -5.39 17.18
C ARG A 26 2.12 -6.81 16.85
N GLN A 27 1.18 -7.74 16.71
CA GLN A 27 1.41 -9.13 16.31
C GLN A 27 0.58 -9.47 15.08
N GLU A 28 0.95 -10.54 14.38
CA GLU A 28 0.22 -11.02 13.20
C GLU A 28 -1.26 -11.33 13.51
N LYS A 29 -1.53 -11.96 14.65
CA LYS A 29 -2.91 -12.29 15.07
C LYS A 29 -3.80 -11.07 15.32
N ASP A 30 -3.20 -9.91 15.54
CA ASP A 30 -3.92 -8.66 15.79
C ASP A 30 -4.38 -8.00 14.47
N ILE A 31 -3.95 -8.54 13.32
CA ILE A 31 -4.33 -8.03 12.00
C ILE A 31 -5.80 -8.35 11.76
N LEU A 32 -6.64 -7.33 11.90
CA LEU A 32 -8.06 -7.44 11.64
C LEU A 32 -8.33 -7.61 10.14
N TRP A 33 -9.15 -8.60 9.82
CA TRP A 33 -9.61 -8.90 8.47
C TRP A 33 -8.49 -9.25 7.47
N LYS A 34 -7.38 -9.85 7.95
CA LYS A 34 -6.24 -10.28 7.10
C LYS A 34 -6.73 -11.06 5.87
N GLN A 35 -7.52 -12.11 6.10
CA GLN A 35 -8.06 -12.95 5.03
C GLN A 35 -8.89 -12.16 4.01
N GLN A 36 -9.79 -11.29 4.45
CA GLN A 36 -10.64 -10.51 3.54
C GLN A 36 -9.85 -9.45 2.77
N LEU A 37 -8.75 -8.95 3.32
CA LEU A 37 -7.85 -8.01 2.64
C LEU A 37 -7.00 -8.74 1.61
N ASP A 38 -6.51 -9.94 1.92
CA ASP A 38 -5.74 -10.78 1.02
C ASP A 38 -6.62 -11.22 -0.18
N GLU A 39 -7.83 -11.73 0.10
CA GLU A 39 -8.81 -12.05 -0.94
C GLU A 39 -9.13 -10.84 -1.83
N LEU A 40 -9.23 -9.64 -1.23
CA LEU A 40 -9.47 -8.42 -2.00
C LEU A 40 -8.27 -8.04 -2.86
N ALA A 41 -7.04 -8.24 -2.38
CA ALA A 41 -5.82 -8.00 -3.15
C ALA A 41 -5.75 -8.95 -4.34
N ASP A 42 -6.10 -10.22 -4.17
CA ASP A 42 -6.14 -11.19 -5.27
C ASP A 42 -7.17 -10.80 -6.33
N ILE A 43 -8.38 -10.42 -5.92
CA ILE A 43 -9.48 -10.06 -6.84
C ILE A 43 -9.18 -8.75 -7.59
N ALA A 44 -8.57 -7.77 -6.91
CA ALA A 44 -8.38 -6.42 -7.44
C ALA A 44 -6.94 -6.12 -7.87
N THR A 45 -6.09 -7.12 -8.08
CA THR A 45 -4.75 -6.95 -8.64
C THR A 45 -4.85 -6.45 -10.10
N PRO A 46 -4.08 -5.43 -10.53
CA PRO A 46 -3.00 -4.72 -9.80
C PRO A 46 -3.44 -3.44 -9.06
N ARG A 47 -4.74 -3.15 -9.02
CA ARG A 47 -5.30 -1.89 -8.48
C ARG A 47 -5.24 -1.81 -6.97
N PHE A 48 -5.31 -2.94 -6.26
CA PHE A 48 -5.19 -2.98 -4.81
C PHE A 48 -4.01 -3.84 -4.40
N GLN A 49 -3.16 -3.30 -3.53
CA GLN A 49 -2.04 -4.02 -2.93
C GLN A 49 -2.08 -3.79 -1.43
N VAL A 50 -1.91 -4.86 -0.66
CA VAL A 50 -1.84 -4.80 0.80
C VAL A 50 -0.45 -5.23 1.27
N PHE A 51 0.07 -4.49 2.23
CA PHE A 51 1.35 -4.74 2.89
C PHE A 51 1.12 -4.72 4.39
N TYR A 52 1.77 -5.63 5.10
CA TYR A 52 1.64 -5.74 6.55
C TYR A 52 2.96 -5.44 7.23
N THR A 53 2.89 -4.73 8.35
CA THR A 53 4.03 -4.54 9.25
C THR A 53 3.64 -4.88 10.68
N VAL A 54 4.49 -5.65 11.37
CA VAL A 54 4.27 -6.04 12.77
C VAL A 54 5.46 -5.68 13.63
N SER A 55 5.21 -5.13 14.81
CA SER A 55 6.28 -4.76 15.75
C SER A 55 6.85 -5.95 16.54
N GLN A 56 6.13 -7.07 16.60
CA GLN A 56 6.55 -8.31 17.26
C GLN A 56 6.23 -9.49 16.31
N PRO A 57 7.10 -9.77 15.32
CA PRO A 57 6.88 -10.84 14.36
C PRO A 57 7.02 -12.22 15.02
N THR A 58 6.33 -13.19 14.44
CA THR A 58 6.57 -14.61 14.65
C THR A 58 7.75 -15.06 13.78
N PRO A 59 8.39 -16.21 14.08
CA PRO A 59 9.47 -16.75 13.24
C PRO A 59 9.06 -17.04 11.78
N GLU A 60 7.77 -17.17 11.52
CA GLU A 60 7.16 -17.47 10.22
C GLU A 60 6.64 -16.20 9.50
N TRP A 61 6.99 -15.01 9.99
CA TRP A 61 6.48 -13.75 9.44
C TRP A 61 7.24 -13.32 8.17
N ASP A 62 6.53 -13.29 7.04
CA ASP A 62 7.08 -12.88 5.74
C ASP A 62 6.92 -11.38 5.42
N GLY A 63 6.25 -10.62 6.29
CA GLY A 63 5.98 -9.19 6.07
C GLY A 63 7.06 -8.25 6.61
N TYR A 64 6.76 -6.96 6.67
CA TYR A 64 7.67 -5.97 7.27
C TYR A 64 7.72 -6.12 8.80
N GLU A 65 8.88 -5.87 9.40
CA GLU A 65 9.08 -5.88 10.85
C GLU A 65 9.28 -4.46 11.40
N GLY A 66 8.68 -4.18 12.55
CA GLY A 66 8.91 -2.96 13.31
C GLY A 66 7.76 -1.96 13.22
N ARG A 67 8.10 -0.67 13.33
CA ARG A 67 7.17 0.44 13.14
C ARG A 67 7.27 0.98 11.72
N VAL A 68 6.22 1.65 11.26
CA VAL A 68 6.21 2.32 9.96
C VAL A 68 7.42 3.26 9.85
N SER A 69 8.31 2.96 8.90
CA SER A 69 9.51 3.74 8.62
C SER A 69 9.44 4.37 7.22
N MET A 70 10.24 5.41 6.98
CA MET A 70 10.33 6.03 5.66
C MET A 70 10.76 5.02 4.59
N GLU A 71 11.67 4.10 4.92
CA GLU A 71 12.14 3.09 3.99
C GLU A 71 11.02 2.17 3.50
N MET A 72 10.14 1.72 4.40
CA MET A 72 8.96 0.92 4.03
C MET A 72 8.04 1.70 3.09
N LEU A 73 7.82 2.99 3.40
CA LEU A 73 6.97 3.84 2.57
C LEU A 73 7.57 4.07 1.18
N PHE A 74 8.88 4.29 1.05
CA PHE A 74 9.54 4.46 -0.24
C PHE A 74 9.47 3.21 -1.13
N ARG A 75 9.47 2.01 -0.54
CA ARG A 75 9.29 0.76 -1.27
C ARG A 75 7.85 0.55 -1.75
N ILE A 76 6.88 0.96 -0.93
CA ILE A 76 5.45 0.75 -1.20
C ILE A 76 4.91 1.82 -2.14
N LEU A 77 5.20 3.09 -1.90
CA LEU A 77 4.66 4.19 -2.66
C LEU A 77 5.16 4.13 -4.12
N PRO A 78 4.32 4.52 -5.09
CA PRO A 78 4.80 4.70 -6.45
C PRO A 78 5.95 5.73 -6.44
N PRO A 79 6.94 5.60 -7.35
CA PRO A 79 7.93 6.65 -7.54
C PRO A 79 7.17 7.96 -7.74
N SER A 80 7.60 9.01 -7.05
CA SER A 80 6.99 10.32 -7.18
C SER A 80 7.06 10.75 -8.64
N THR A 81 5.98 10.57 -9.39
CA THR A 81 5.81 11.14 -10.75
C THR A 81 5.54 12.63 -10.70
N GLN A 82 5.74 13.26 -9.54
CA GLN A 82 5.49 14.67 -9.36
C GLN A 82 6.62 15.49 -9.97
N CYS A 83 6.51 15.70 -11.28
CA CYS A 83 6.91 16.95 -11.88
C CYS A 83 6.00 18.04 -11.28
N TRP A 84 6.33 18.52 -10.09
CA TRP A 84 5.87 19.85 -9.72
C TRP A 84 6.48 20.79 -10.77
N PRO A 85 5.69 21.59 -11.50
CA PRO A 85 6.25 22.78 -12.09
C PRO A 85 6.68 23.65 -10.91
N ARG A 86 7.92 23.48 -10.44
CA ARG A 86 8.60 24.59 -9.79
C ARG A 86 8.54 25.69 -10.83
N ALA A 87 7.81 26.75 -10.53
CA ALA A 87 7.71 27.91 -11.39
C ALA A 87 9.10 28.22 -11.96
N GLY A 88 9.30 27.96 -13.26
CA GLY A 88 10.44 28.47 -14.02
C GLY A 88 11.63 27.57 -14.34
N VAL A 89 11.67 26.23 -14.18
CA VAL A 89 12.82 25.45 -14.72
C VAL A 89 12.44 24.08 -15.29
N ALA A 90 12.94 23.82 -16.50
CA ALA A 90 12.63 22.73 -17.40
C ALA A 90 12.93 21.32 -16.86
N TYR A 91 12.07 20.40 -17.29
CA TYR A 91 12.07 18.96 -17.03
C TYR A 91 13.40 18.27 -17.31
N TRP A 92 13.94 17.57 -16.32
CA TRP A 92 14.77 16.39 -16.53
C TRP A 92 14.19 15.25 -15.69
N CYS A 93 13.30 14.49 -16.31
CA CYS A 93 12.85 13.20 -15.79
C CYS A 93 13.80 12.14 -16.37
N VAL A 94 14.91 11.86 -15.69
CA VAL A 94 15.79 10.74 -16.07
C VAL A 94 15.15 9.47 -15.51
N ARG A 95 14.50 8.70 -16.37
CA ARG A 95 14.36 7.26 -16.19
C ARG A 95 15.64 6.62 -16.71
N SER A 96 16.48 6.11 -15.82
CA SER A 96 17.47 5.08 -16.13
C SER A 96 16.83 3.71 -15.96
#